data_AF-A0A7Y6ZFB3-F1
#
_entry.id   AF-A0A7Y6ZFB3-F1
#
_cell.length_a   1.000
_cell.length_b   1.000
_cell.length_c   1.000
_cell.angle_alpha   90.00
_cell.angle_beta   90.00
_cell.angle_gamma   90.00
#
_symmetry.space_group_name_H-M   'P 1'
#
loop_
_entity.id
_entity.type
_entity.pdbx_description
1 polymer ?
#
loop_
_entity_poly.entity_id
_entity_poly.type
_entity_poly.pdbx_seq_one_letter_code
_entity_poly.pdbx_strand_id
1 'polypeptide(L)'
;MARFTRTYLALAMALGKGEIAEEDLGRRADWKVFSTSAEEPEPHAFRAILGRHQGADIMAGSGGTLSVALGQDLLGRGFVDEAQLNLELRATGAFRKQEDNPLWLRMVKWREQPTEQLKDDIEAAKSYLFEKADIGTGPFLHIADNLMQIHVAAGQEDLATDLSEKCVARIHALGEKDYIPKARFGMEFGWSGELRRFSFGGYASEPSPHFMPLIVAMREQQLSRYERELQEEAEDLTLKIEEDFEHAGWKFVRNMAGPSFYDSPVLHLCDPKRIAIVVFDAISAGKQDEIGGFVTRLGERHSADNTWDDERKWAMSLRAELENLARSAGFVEQAQLAAFLEFYWKFAPPDTD
;
A
#
# COMPACT_ATOMS: atom_id res chain seq x y z
N MET A 1 -11.68 2.99 -11.27
CA MET A 1 -12.72 4.05 -11.17
C MET A 1 -14.09 3.50 -10.84
N ALA A 2 -14.69 2.64 -11.68
CA ALA A 2 -16.06 2.13 -11.49
C ALA A 2 -16.36 1.51 -10.11
N ARG A 3 -15.38 0.89 -9.44
CA ARG A 3 -15.51 0.28 -8.10
C ARG A 3 -15.75 1.30 -6.99
N PHE A 4 -15.14 2.48 -7.07
CA PHE A 4 -15.24 3.48 -6.00
C PHE A 4 -16.55 4.26 -6.08
N THR A 5 -16.97 4.62 -7.29
CA THR A 5 -18.20 5.39 -7.50
C THR A 5 -19.44 4.61 -6.99
N ARG A 6 -19.46 3.27 -7.08
CA ARG A 6 -20.51 2.41 -6.47
C ARG A 6 -20.57 2.56 -4.98
N THR A 7 -19.39 2.46 -4.36
CA THR A 7 -19.22 2.51 -2.92
C THR A 7 -19.73 3.83 -2.40
N TYR A 8 -19.30 4.93 -3.03
CA TYR A 8 -19.76 6.27 -2.71
C TYR A 8 -21.29 6.40 -2.78
N LEU A 9 -21.93 5.89 -3.85
CA LEU A 9 -23.37 5.98 -4.02
C LEU A 9 -24.17 5.11 -3.06
N ALA A 10 -23.75 3.85 -2.86
CA ALA A 10 -24.41 2.94 -1.92
C ALA A 10 -24.35 3.50 -0.48
N LEU A 11 -23.20 4.06 -0.10
CA LEU A 11 -23.00 4.73 1.19
C LEU A 11 -23.81 6.04 1.29
N ALA A 12 -23.83 6.87 0.25
CA ALA A 12 -24.59 8.13 0.24
C ALA A 12 -26.10 7.90 0.31
N MET A 13 -26.62 6.87 -0.38
CA MET A 13 -28.03 6.48 -0.28
C MET A 13 -28.39 5.96 1.11
N ALA A 14 -27.51 5.17 1.74
CA ALA A 14 -27.72 4.68 3.09
C ALA A 14 -27.68 5.81 4.13
N LEU A 15 -26.72 6.74 4.01
CA LEU A 15 -26.63 7.94 4.84
C LEU A 15 -27.88 8.82 4.67
N GLY A 16 -28.31 9.06 3.43
CA GLY A 16 -29.50 9.88 3.13
C GLY A 16 -30.82 9.27 3.61
N LYS A 17 -30.88 7.94 3.81
CA LYS A 17 -32.02 7.23 4.40
C LYS A 17 -31.93 7.10 5.92
N GLY A 18 -30.85 7.57 6.55
CA GLY A 18 -30.60 7.42 7.98
C GLY A 18 -30.27 5.99 8.42
N GLU A 19 -29.82 5.14 7.49
CA GLU A 19 -29.45 3.75 7.80
C GLU A 19 -28.05 3.64 8.41
N ILE A 20 -27.19 4.63 8.14
CA ILE A 20 -25.86 4.82 8.73
C ILE A 20 -25.68 6.30 9.07
N ALA A 21 -24.83 6.60 10.05
CA ALA A 21 -24.42 7.96 10.41
C ALA A 21 -23.08 8.35 9.76
N GLU A 22 -22.71 9.63 9.88
CA GLU A 22 -21.43 10.13 9.33
C GLU A 22 -20.22 9.52 10.05
N GLU A 23 -20.35 9.27 11.36
CA GLU A 23 -19.33 8.61 12.17
C GLU A 23 -19.07 7.17 11.73
N ASP A 24 -20.11 6.48 11.23
CA ASP A 24 -20.01 5.11 10.71
C ASP A 24 -19.15 5.06 9.45
N LEU A 25 -19.19 6.11 8.61
CA LEU A 25 -18.38 6.19 7.40
C LEU A 25 -16.88 6.27 7.68
N GLY A 26 -16.49 6.83 8.84
CA GLY A 26 -15.11 6.85 9.32
C GLY A 26 -14.62 5.49 9.79
N ARG A 27 -15.54 4.63 10.24
CA ARG A 27 -15.24 3.26 10.70
C ARG A 27 -15.47 2.19 9.64
N ARG A 28 -15.92 2.55 8.45
CA ARG A 28 -16.28 1.59 7.38
C ARG A 28 -15.13 0.70 6.92
N ALA A 29 -13.87 1.07 7.16
CA ALA A 29 -12.71 0.23 6.86
C ALA A 29 -12.31 -0.67 8.04
N ASP A 30 -12.91 -0.48 9.22
CA ASP A 30 -12.70 -1.30 10.41
C ASP A 30 -13.52 -2.59 10.28
N TRP A 31 -12.85 -3.73 10.37
CA TRP A 31 -13.49 -5.04 10.28
C TRP A 31 -14.40 -5.33 11.49
N LYS A 32 -14.20 -4.67 12.63
CA LYS A 32 -15.01 -4.85 13.87
C LYS A 32 -16.47 -4.50 13.67
N VAL A 33 -16.74 -3.60 12.73
CA VAL A 33 -18.08 -3.23 12.25
C VAL A 33 -18.82 -4.43 11.65
N PHE A 34 -18.12 -5.46 11.21
CA PHE A 34 -18.70 -6.60 10.48
C PHE A 34 -18.60 -7.92 11.22
N SER A 35 -17.90 -7.96 12.37
CA SER A 35 -17.88 -9.13 13.23
C SER A 35 -19.17 -9.19 14.03
N THR A 36 -20.01 -10.20 13.77
CA THR A 36 -21.09 -10.56 14.70
C THR A 36 -20.45 -11.10 15.97
N SER A 37 -20.44 -10.30 17.04
CA SER A 37 -20.17 -10.79 18.38
C SER A 37 -21.40 -11.53 18.90
N ALA A 38 -21.24 -12.37 19.94
CA ALA A 38 -22.37 -12.99 20.62
C ALA A 38 -23.27 -11.96 21.36
N GLU A 39 -22.82 -10.71 21.48
CA GLU A 39 -23.47 -9.63 22.24
C GLU A 39 -24.24 -8.63 21.36
N GLU A 40 -24.02 -8.63 20.04
CA GLU A 40 -24.74 -7.79 19.07
C GLU A 40 -25.52 -8.67 18.07
N PRO A 41 -26.78 -9.05 18.39
CA PRO A 41 -27.57 -9.97 17.58
C PRO A 41 -28.15 -9.34 16.31
N GLU A 42 -28.14 -8.01 16.19
CA GLU A 42 -28.57 -7.33 14.97
C GLU A 42 -27.39 -7.14 14.01
N PRO A 43 -27.55 -7.48 12.71
CA PRO A 43 -26.49 -7.27 11.74
C PRO A 43 -26.21 -5.77 11.61
N HIS A 44 -24.95 -5.37 11.82
CA HIS A 44 -24.50 -3.99 11.63
C HIS A 44 -25.01 -3.42 10.30
N ALA A 45 -25.42 -2.14 10.27
CA ALA A 45 -26.06 -1.50 9.13
C ALA A 45 -25.33 -1.72 7.79
N PHE A 46 -24.00 -1.68 7.77
CA PHE A 46 -23.21 -1.99 6.59
C PHE A 46 -23.38 -3.42 6.04
N ARG A 47 -23.69 -4.42 6.88
CA ARG A 47 -24.00 -5.78 6.44
C ARG A 47 -25.33 -5.84 5.67
N ALA A 48 -26.33 -5.06 6.08
CA ALA A 48 -27.58 -4.91 5.33
C ALA A 48 -27.36 -4.18 4.00
N ILE A 49 -26.51 -3.15 3.99
CA ILE A 49 -26.12 -2.40 2.78
C ILE A 49 -25.39 -3.32 1.79
N LEU A 50 -24.44 -4.15 2.25
CA LEU A 50 -23.74 -5.14 1.43
C LEU A 50 -24.70 -6.14 0.75
N GLY A 51 -25.72 -6.59 1.48
CA GLY A 51 -26.76 -7.48 0.95
C GLY A 51 -27.63 -6.81 -0.10
N ARG A 52 -28.03 -5.55 0.12
CA ARG A 52 -28.90 -4.80 -0.80
C ARG A 52 -28.19 -4.34 -2.07
N HIS A 53 -26.89 -4.05 -1.97
CA HIS A 53 -26.07 -3.52 -3.07
C HIS A 53 -25.00 -4.54 -3.49
N GLN A 54 -25.43 -5.72 -3.91
CA GLN A 54 -24.51 -6.75 -4.40
C GLN A 54 -23.61 -6.21 -5.52
N GLY A 55 -22.29 -6.24 -5.30
CA GLY A 55 -21.28 -5.75 -6.25
C GLY A 55 -20.75 -4.34 -5.97
N ALA A 56 -21.32 -3.62 -5.00
CA ALA A 56 -20.70 -2.42 -4.42
C ALA A 56 -19.69 -2.83 -3.33
N ASP A 57 -18.50 -2.24 -3.36
CA ASP A 57 -17.46 -2.52 -2.38
C ASP A 57 -17.50 -1.47 -1.26
N ILE A 58 -18.46 -1.63 -0.34
CA ILE A 58 -18.79 -0.70 0.74
C ILE A 58 -17.56 -0.28 1.58
N MET A 59 -16.50 -1.08 1.55
CA MET A 59 -15.26 -0.91 2.32
C MET A 59 -14.20 -0.04 1.61
N ALA A 60 -14.40 0.35 0.34
CA ALA A 60 -13.40 1.10 -0.41
C ALA A 60 -13.26 2.57 0.06
N GLY A 61 -12.03 2.97 0.39
CA GLY A 61 -11.72 4.29 0.97
C GLY A 61 -11.43 5.42 -0.02
N SER A 62 -11.01 5.16 -1.27
CA SER A 62 -10.50 6.21 -2.18
C SER A 62 -10.83 6.02 -3.68
N GLY A 63 -11.23 7.11 -4.35
CA GLY A 63 -11.52 7.18 -5.78
C GLY A 63 -12.44 8.33 -6.23
N GLY A 64 -12.92 8.28 -7.48
CA GLY A 64 -13.51 9.40 -8.21
C GLY A 64 -15.02 9.67 -8.02
N THR A 65 -15.40 10.91 -8.29
CA THR A 65 -16.74 11.50 -8.09
C THR A 65 -17.75 11.08 -9.15
N LEU A 66 -19.04 11.33 -8.88
CA LEU A 66 -20.11 11.21 -9.87
C LEU A 66 -19.86 12.11 -11.09
N SER A 67 -20.55 11.80 -12.20
CA SER A 67 -20.46 12.64 -13.40
C SER A 67 -20.93 14.06 -13.08
N VAL A 68 -20.21 15.05 -13.61
CA VAL A 68 -20.59 16.46 -13.46
C VAL A 68 -21.99 16.71 -14.01
N ALA A 69 -22.40 15.98 -15.05
CA ALA A 69 -23.73 16.03 -15.63
C ALA A 69 -24.85 15.64 -14.65
N LEU A 70 -24.67 14.56 -13.87
CA LEU A 70 -25.63 14.17 -12.83
C LEU A 70 -25.71 15.23 -11.72
N GLY A 71 -24.57 15.83 -11.34
CA GLY A 71 -24.54 16.94 -10.39
C GLY A 71 -25.26 18.19 -10.91
N GLN A 72 -25.10 18.51 -12.19
CA GLN A 72 -25.80 19.63 -12.84
C GLN A 72 -27.31 19.41 -12.93
N ASP A 73 -27.76 18.19 -13.23
CA ASP A 73 -29.19 17.87 -13.27
C ASP A 73 -29.82 17.95 -11.87
N LEU A 74 -29.14 17.44 -10.84
CA LEU A 74 -29.62 17.55 -9.46
C LEU A 74 -29.66 19.00 -8.96
N LEU A 75 -28.65 19.83 -9.28
CA LEU A 75 -28.64 21.24 -8.90
C LEU A 75 -29.65 22.08 -9.69
N GLY A 76 -29.80 21.81 -10.99
CA GLY A 76 -30.66 22.60 -11.88
C GLY A 76 -32.14 22.25 -11.76
N ARG A 77 -32.47 20.97 -11.53
CA ARG A 77 -33.86 20.48 -11.52
C ARG A 77 -34.35 20.08 -10.14
N GLY A 78 -33.46 19.89 -9.17
CA GLY A 78 -33.81 19.43 -7.81
C GLY A 78 -34.27 17.97 -7.74
N PHE A 79 -34.38 17.28 -8.88
CA PHE A 79 -34.74 15.87 -8.97
C PHE A 79 -34.19 15.25 -10.28
N VAL A 80 -33.92 13.94 -10.24
CA VAL A 80 -33.60 13.10 -11.41
C VAL A 80 -34.54 11.91 -11.37
N ASP A 81 -35.12 11.54 -12.50
CA ASP A 81 -36.03 10.39 -12.54
C ASP A 81 -35.29 9.07 -12.29
N GLU A 82 -35.99 8.08 -11.75
CA GLU A 82 -35.40 6.80 -11.36
C GLU A 82 -34.79 6.03 -12.54
N ALA A 83 -35.35 6.15 -13.74
CA ALA A 83 -34.84 5.46 -14.93
C ALA A 83 -33.53 6.08 -15.45
N GLN A 84 -33.45 7.42 -15.47
CA GLN A 84 -32.25 8.17 -15.85
C GLN A 84 -31.16 8.03 -14.78
N LEU A 85 -31.52 8.09 -13.50
CA LEU A 85 -30.61 7.77 -12.41
C LEU A 85 -30.07 6.34 -12.56
N ASN A 86 -30.94 5.35 -12.78
CA ASN A 86 -30.51 3.96 -12.98
C ASN A 86 -29.68 3.77 -14.26
N LEU A 87 -29.94 4.51 -15.33
CA LEU A 87 -29.14 4.47 -16.55
C LEU A 87 -27.72 4.98 -16.30
N GLU A 88 -27.56 6.13 -15.64
CA GLU A 88 -26.27 6.70 -15.24
C GLU A 88 -25.53 5.79 -14.23
N LEU A 89 -26.25 5.25 -13.24
CA LEU A 89 -25.73 4.28 -12.27
C LEU A 89 -25.28 2.96 -12.91
N ARG A 90 -25.93 2.51 -13.99
CA ARG A 90 -25.49 1.33 -14.76
C ARG A 90 -24.34 1.65 -15.70
N ALA A 91 -24.38 2.81 -16.36
CA ALA A 91 -23.35 3.28 -17.30
C ALA A 91 -21.99 3.52 -16.62
N THR A 92 -21.97 3.88 -15.34
CA THR A 92 -20.74 3.98 -14.53
C THR A 92 -20.04 2.63 -14.28
N GLY A 93 -20.67 1.51 -14.66
CA GLY A 93 -20.19 0.17 -14.32
C GLY A 93 -20.25 -0.09 -12.81
N ALA A 94 -21.13 0.64 -12.12
CA ALA A 94 -21.17 0.69 -10.67
C ALA A 94 -22.04 -0.38 -10.01
N PHE A 95 -22.82 -1.13 -10.79
CA PHE A 95 -23.53 -2.30 -10.30
C PHE A 95 -23.35 -3.40 -11.33
N ARG A 96 -22.09 -3.85 -11.45
CA ARG A 96 -21.75 -5.02 -12.26
C ARG A 96 -22.40 -6.23 -11.62
N LYS A 97 -23.02 -7.08 -12.44
CA LYS A 97 -23.49 -8.38 -11.97
C LYS A 97 -22.31 -9.14 -11.39
N GLN A 98 -22.57 -10.07 -10.47
CA GLN A 98 -21.50 -10.83 -9.82
C GLN A 98 -20.61 -11.55 -10.86
N GLU A 99 -21.19 -12.04 -11.97
CA GLU A 99 -20.50 -12.64 -13.12
C GLU A 99 -19.48 -11.69 -13.81
N ASP A 100 -19.72 -10.37 -13.76
CA ASP A 100 -18.88 -9.36 -14.41
C ASP A 100 -17.75 -8.81 -13.49
N ASN A 101 -17.69 -9.29 -12.25
CA ASN A 101 -16.63 -8.91 -11.30
C ASN A 101 -15.32 -9.66 -11.63
N PRO A 102 -14.14 -9.14 -11.24
CA PRO A 102 -12.87 -9.86 -11.37
C PRO A 102 -12.90 -11.20 -10.64
N LEU A 103 -12.20 -12.21 -11.18
CA LEU A 103 -12.24 -13.59 -10.68
C LEU A 103 -12.07 -13.70 -9.15
N TRP A 104 -11.09 -13.03 -8.56
CA TRP A 104 -10.87 -13.08 -7.10
C TRP A 104 -12.11 -12.63 -6.31
N LEU A 105 -12.82 -11.61 -6.77
CA LEU A 105 -14.01 -11.08 -6.11
C LEU A 105 -15.23 -12.00 -6.33
N ARG A 106 -15.27 -12.69 -7.46
CA ARG A 106 -16.25 -13.75 -7.69
C ARG A 106 -16.03 -14.88 -6.70
N MET A 107 -14.78 -15.35 -6.58
CA MET A 107 -14.38 -16.42 -5.68
C MET A 107 -14.70 -16.11 -4.22
N VAL A 108 -14.54 -14.88 -3.73
CA VAL A 108 -14.94 -14.52 -2.34
C VAL A 108 -16.41 -14.85 -2.04
N LYS A 109 -17.29 -14.80 -3.03
CA LYS A 109 -18.72 -15.11 -2.89
C LYS A 109 -19.11 -16.49 -3.41
N TRP A 110 -18.17 -17.43 -3.50
CA TRP A 110 -18.40 -18.75 -4.10
C TRP A 110 -19.63 -19.49 -3.54
N ARG A 111 -19.96 -19.29 -2.25
CA ARG A 111 -21.11 -19.92 -1.58
C ARG A 111 -22.47 -19.48 -2.13
N GLU A 112 -22.52 -18.31 -2.76
CA GLU A 112 -23.74 -17.70 -3.30
C GLU A 112 -23.85 -17.91 -4.83
N GLN A 113 -22.86 -18.53 -5.46
CA GLN A 113 -22.81 -18.68 -6.91
C GLN A 113 -23.61 -19.91 -7.40
N PRO A 114 -24.19 -19.86 -8.61
CA PRO A 114 -24.70 -21.04 -9.29
C PRO A 114 -23.58 -22.08 -9.53
N THR A 115 -23.92 -23.37 -9.42
CA THR A 115 -22.94 -24.47 -9.48
C THR A 115 -22.11 -24.49 -10.76
N GLU A 116 -22.72 -24.27 -11.93
CA GLU A 116 -21.98 -24.28 -13.20
C GLU A 116 -21.02 -23.08 -13.29
N GLN A 117 -21.45 -21.90 -12.84
CA GLN A 117 -20.56 -20.73 -12.77
C GLN A 117 -19.37 -20.96 -11.82
N LEU A 118 -19.61 -21.63 -10.69
CA LEU A 118 -18.54 -21.95 -9.73
C LEU A 118 -17.53 -22.94 -10.32
N LYS A 119 -17.98 -23.93 -11.10
CA LYS A 119 -17.05 -24.86 -11.79
C LYS A 119 -16.16 -24.12 -12.78
N ASP A 120 -16.73 -23.21 -13.58
CA ASP A 120 -15.97 -22.39 -14.52
C ASP A 120 -14.98 -21.48 -13.80
N ASP A 121 -15.39 -20.85 -12.69
CA ASP A 121 -14.54 -20.00 -11.86
C ASP A 121 -13.40 -20.80 -11.19
N ILE A 122 -13.64 -22.05 -10.78
CA ILE A 122 -12.60 -22.95 -10.23
C ILE A 122 -11.53 -23.28 -11.28
N GLU A 123 -11.92 -23.57 -12.52
CA GLU A 123 -10.95 -23.84 -13.59
C GLU A 123 -10.17 -22.57 -13.97
N ALA A 124 -10.84 -21.42 -14.05
CA ALA A 124 -10.19 -20.14 -14.25
C ALA A 124 -9.21 -19.79 -13.10
N ALA A 125 -9.57 -20.14 -11.86
CA ALA A 125 -8.73 -19.97 -10.69
C ALA A 125 -7.45 -20.80 -10.77
N LYS A 126 -7.55 -22.08 -11.15
CA LYS A 126 -6.37 -22.94 -11.36
C LYS A 126 -5.44 -22.38 -12.44
N SER A 127 -5.98 -21.98 -13.60
CA SER A 127 -5.19 -21.37 -14.67
C SER A 127 -4.52 -20.07 -14.20
N TYR A 128 -5.23 -19.20 -13.47
CA TYR A 128 -4.65 -17.98 -12.92
C TYR A 128 -3.50 -18.27 -11.94
N LEU A 129 -3.64 -19.24 -11.05
CA LEU A 129 -2.62 -19.56 -10.06
C LEU A 129 -1.37 -20.19 -10.70
N PHE A 130 -1.54 -21.11 -11.64
CA PHE A 130 -0.44 -21.98 -12.10
C PHE A 130 0.12 -21.63 -13.49
N GLU A 131 -0.63 -20.96 -14.34
CA GLU A 131 -0.22 -20.69 -15.73
C GLU A 131 0.15 -19.22 -15.94
N LYS A 132 -0.56 -18.29 -15.29
CA LYS A 132 -0.32 -16.86 -15.46
C LYS A 132 1.00 -16.42 -14.82
N ALA A 133 1.84 -15.73 -15.59
CA ALA A 133 3.10 -15.17 -15.10
C ALA A 133 2.87 -13.87 -14.31
N ASP A 134 2.17 -12.90 -14.89
CA ASP A 134 1.89 -11.61 -14.25
C ASP A 134 0.67 -11.69 -13.31
N ILE A 135 0.95 -11.71 -12.00
CA ILE A 135 -0.06 -11.85 -10.95
C ILE A 135 -0.17 -10.59 -10.09
N GLY A 136 -1.40 -10.28 -9.67
CA GLY A 136 -1.60 -9.41 -8.50
C GLY A 136 -1.51 -10.24 -7.22
N THR A 137 -0.76 -9.76 -6.22
CA THR A 137 -0.55 -10.46 -4.93
C THR A 137 -1.86 -10.69 -4.17
N GLY A 138 -2.64 -9.64 -3.95
CA GLY A 138 -3.96 -9.74 -3.31
C GLY A 138 -4.95 -10.68 -4.02
N PRO A 139 -5.16 -10.55 -5.34
CA PRO A 139 -5.98 -11.48 -6.11
C PRO A 139 -5.49 -12.94 -6.05
N PHE A 140 -4.17 -13.18 -6.12
CA PHE A 140 -3.59 -14.52 -6.01
C PHE A 140 -3.93 -15.15 -4.66
N LEU A 141 -3.67 -14.41 -3.58
CA LEU A 141 -3.93 -14.86 -2.21
C LEU A 141 -5.42 -15.15 -1.97
N HIS A 142 -6.33 -14.27 -2.41
CA HIS A 142 -7.78 -14.53 -2.32
C HIS A 142 -8.22 -15.77 -3.10
N ILE A 143 -7.74 -15.93 -4.34
CA ILE A 143 -8.15 -17.08 -5.16
C ILE A 143 -7.67 -18.39 -4.53
N ALA A 144 -6.42 -18.43 -4.04
CA ALA A 144 -5.85 -19.61 -3.39
C ALA A 144 -6.59 -19.95 -2.09
N ASP A 145 -6.84 -18.97 -1.21
CA ASP A 145 -7.59 -19.17 0.04
C ASP A 145 -8.99 -19.72 -0.23
N ASN A 146 -9.73 -19.15 -1.18
CA ASN A 146 -11.08 -19.61 -1.51
C ASN A 146 -11.09 -21.04 -2.06
N LEU A 147 -10.12 -21.43 -2.90
CA LEU A 147 -10.02 -22.81 -3.38
C LEU A 147 -9.71 -23.80 -2.23
N MET A 148 -8.83 -23.44 -1.30
CA MET A 148 -8.56 -24.25 -0.12
C MET A 148 -9.81 -24.42 0.74
N GLN A 149 -10.55 -23.33 0.98
CA GLN A 149 -11.80 -23.38 1.74
C GLN A 149 -12.87 -24.25 1.08
N ILE A 150 -12.95 -24.27 -0.26
CA ILE A 150 -13.85 -25.16 -0.99
C ILE A 150 -13.48 -26.63 -0.75
N HIS A 151 -12.19 -26.98 -0.82
CA HIS A 151 -11.73 -28.35 -0.54
C HIS A 151 -12.00 -28.76 0.91
N VAL A 152 -11.69 -27.90 1.88
CA VAL A 152 -11.98 -28.16 3.30
C VAL A 152 -13.48 -28.34 3.54
N ALA A 153 -14.33 -27.48 2.97
CA ALA A 153 -15.79 -27.59 3.09
C ALA A 153 -16.36 -28.87 2.46
N ALA A 154 -15.67 -29.44 1.46
CA ALA A 154 -16.00 -30.74 0.86
C ALA A 154 -15.43 -31.94 1.63
N GLY A 155 -14.75 -31.73 2.76
CA GLY A 155 -14.09 -32.78 3.54
C GLY A 155 -12.80 -33.32 2.90
N GLN A 156 -12.16 -32.53 2.03
CA GLN A 156 -10.96 -32.89 1.27
C GLN A 156 -9.73 -32.11 1.75
N GLU A 157 -9.39 -32.21 3.04
CA GLU A 157 -8.27 -31.47 3.65
C GLU A 157 -6.91 -31.81 3.03
N ASP A 158 -6.70 -33.06 2.58
CA ASP A 158 -5.48 -33.47 1.88
C ASP A 158 -5.27 -32.68 0.58
N LEU A 159 -6.36 -32.42 -0.16
CA LEU A 159 -6.30 -31.61 -1.38
C LEU A 159 -6.04 -30.13 -1.09
N ALA A 160 -6.55 -29.61 0.03
CA ALA A 160 -6.23 -28.25 0.47
C ALA A 160 -4.75 -28.11 0.85
N THR A 161 -4.17 -29.15 1.45
CA THR A 161 -2.74 -29.21 1.80
C THR A 161 -1.86 -29.30 0.55
N ASP A 162 -2.15 -30.22 -0.36
CA ASP A 162 -1.44 -30.32 -1.66
C ASP A 162 -1.53 -29.02 -2.48
N LEU A 163 -2.70 -28.37 -2.48
CA LEU A 163 -2.88 -27.07 -3.12
C LEU A 163 -2.02 -25.99 -2.46
N SER A 164 -1.90 -25.98 -1.13
CA SER A 164 -1.06 -25.04 -0.39
C SER A 164 0.40 -25.18 -0.79
N GLU A 165 0.93 -26.40 -0.77
CA GLU A 165 2.32 -26.68 -1.16
C GLU A 165 2.61 -26.26 -2.60
N LYS A 166 1.71 -26.57 -3.53
CA LYS A 166 1.83 -26.15 -4.94
C LYS A 166 1.82 -24.63 -5.10
N CYS A 167 0.97 -23.92 -4.34
CA CYS A 167 0.93 -22.47 -4.38
C CYS A 167 2.19 -21.84 -3.79
N VAL A 168 2.73 -22.38 -2.70
CA VAL A 168 4.01 -21.93 -2.12
C VAL A 168 5.15 -22.11 -3.14
N ALA A 169 5.27 -23.29 -3.73
CA ALA A 169 6.27 -23.56 -4.77
C ALA A 169 6.12 -22.59 -5.96
N ARG A 170 4.87 -22.30 -6.35
CA ARG A 170 4.57 -21.34 -7.42
C ARG A 170 4.98 -19.91 -7.05
N ILE A 171 4.74 -19.47 -5.82
CA ILE A 171 5.15 -18.15 -5.33
C ILE A 171 6.68 -18.01 -5.43
N HIS A 172 7.44 -18.99 -4.95
CA HIS A 172 8.90 -18.95 -5.07
C HIS A 172 9.37 -18.89 -6.53
N ALA A 173 8.80 -19.74 -7.41
CA ALA A 173 9.15 -19.73 -8.83
C ALA A 173 8.79 -18.43 -9.56
N LEU A 174 7.75 -17.71 -9.11
CA LEU A 174 7.41 -16.37 -9.61
C LEU A 174 8.34 -15.30 -9.05
N GLY A 175 8.75 -15.43 -7.79
CA GLY A 175 9.70 -14.54 -7.14
C GLY A 175 11.09 -14.57 -7.77
N GLU A 176 11.61 -15.76 -8.09
CA GLU A 176 12.89 -15.93 -8.81
C GLU A 176 12.94 -15.25 -10.18
N LYS A 177 11.77 -15.04 -10.80
CA LYS A 177 11.62 -14.41 -12.12
C LYS A 177 11.12 -12.97 -12.05
N ASP A 178 11.07 -12.38 -10.87
CA ASP A 178 10.58 -11.02 -10.63
C ASP A 178 9.16 -10.78 -11.19
N TYR A 179 8.31 -11.81 -11.17
CA TYR A 179 6.88 -11.69 -11.51
C TYR A 179 6.00 -11.36 -10.31
N ILE A 180 6.54 -11.45 -9.09
CA ILE A 180 5.85 -10.99 -7.88
C ILE A 180 6.05 -9.47 -7.72
N PRO A 181 4.97 -8.66 -7.64
CA PRO A 181 5.09 -7.23 -7.37
C PRO A 181 5.85 -6.94 -6.07
N LYS A 182 6.85 -6.05 -6.11
CA LYS A 182 7.60 -5.63 -4.91
C LYS A 182 6.70 -5.00 -3.84
N ALA A 183 7.16 -5.04 -2.59
CA ALA A 183 6.61 -4.19 -1.53
C ALA A 183 6.69 -2.71 -1.92
N ARG A 184 5.70 -1.89 -1.53
CA ARG A 184 5.70 -0.44 -1.81
C ARG A 184 6.04 0.34 -0.54
N PHE A 185 6.79 1.42 -0.71
CA PHE A 185 7.02 2.43 0.32
C PHE A 185 5.68 2.95 0.87
N GLY A 186 5.44 2.81 2.17
CA GLY A 186 4.23 3.29 2.87
C GLY A 186 2.92 2.50 2.64
N MET A 187 2.93 1.43 1.83
CA MET A 187 1.81 0.50 1.67
C MET A 187 2.38 -0.92 1.54
N GLU A 188 2.83 -1.46 2.68
CA GLU A 188 3.89 -2.49 2.75
C GLU A 188 3.73 -3.65 1.76
N PHE A 189 2.51 -4.12 1.43
CA PHE A 189 2.35 -5.20 0.45
C PHE A 189 1.22 -5.00 -0.58
N GLY A 190 0.49 -3.88 -0.50
CA GLY A 190 -0.78 -3.71 -1.21
C GLY A 190 -1.91 -4.61 -0.68
N TRP A 191 -1.65 -5.34 0.40
CA TRP A 191 -2.56 -6.12 1.24
C TRP A 191 -2.09 -5.98 2.69
N SER A 192 -2.96 -6.21 3.68
CA SER A 192 -2.62 -6.11 5.11
C SER A 192 -2.58 -7.50 5.75
N GLY A 193 -1.55 -7.72 6.56
CA GLY A 193 -1.36 -8.87 7.45
C GLY A 193 -1.62 -8.55 8.94
N GLU A 194 -2.14 -7.35 9.24
CA GLU A 194 -2.32 -6.88 10.61
C GLU A 194 -3.25 -7.80 11.41
N LEU A 195 -2.98 -7.93 12.72
CA LEU A 195 -3.79 -8.71 13.67
C LEU A 195 -3.96 -10.20 13.30
N ARG A 196 -2.96 -10.80 12.64
CA ARG A 196 -2.99 -12.20 12.17
C ARG A 196 -4.05 -12.46 11.09
N ARG A 197 -4.48 -11.43 10.34
CA ARG A 197 -5.48 -11.56 9.27
C ARG A 197 -4.95 -11.08 7.92
N PHE A 198 -5.35 -11.76 6.86
CA PHE A 198 -5.11 -11.28 5.50
C PHE A 198 -6.25 -10.34 5.10
N SER A 199 -5.94 -9.17 4.53
CA SER A 199 -6.93 -8.25 3.99
C SER A 199 -6.49 -7.68 2.64
N PHE A 200 -7.36 -7.76 1.64
CA PHE A 200 -7.16 -7.14 0.35
C PHE A 200 -8.48 -6.65 -0.23
N GLY A 201 -8.49 -5.40 -0.69
CA GLY A 201 -9.64 -4.82 -1.36
C GLY A 201 -10.92 -4.88 -0.51
N GLY A 202 -10.82 -4.59 0.79
CA GLY A 202 -11.98 -4.57 1.68
C GLY A 202 -12.45 -5.95 2.17
N TYR A 203 -11.83 -7.04 1.71
CA TYR A 203 -12.15 -8.40 2.16
C TYR A 203 -11.02 -8.94 3.01
N ALA A 204 -11.35 -9.37 4.22
CA ALA A 204 -10.42 -10.00 5.14
C ALA A 204 -10.78 -11.47 5.38
N SER A 205 -9.77 -12.33 5.48
CA SER A 205 -9.92 -13.69 5.96
C SER A 205 -8.99 -13.95 7.14
N GLU A 206 -9.47 -14.75 8.08
CA GLU A 206 -8.61 -15.33 9.10
C GLU A 206 -7.83 -16.47 8.44
N PRO A 207 -6.49 -16.42 8.39
CA PRO A 207 -5.74 -17.36 7.59
C PRO A 207 -5.85 -18.75 8.20
N SER A 208 -6.39 -19.68 7.41
CA SER A 208 -6.40 -21.08 7.78
C SER A 208 -4.96 -21.62 7.89
N PRO A 209 -4.75 -22.75 8.59
CA PRO A 209 -3.45 -23.41 8.62
C PRO A 209 -2.88 -23.72 7.22
N HIS A 210 -3.75 -23.96 6.23
CA HIS A 210 -3.34 -24.20 4.84
C HIS A 210 -2.99 -22.90 4.09
N PHE A 211 -3.57 -21.77 4.48
CA PHE A 211 -3.36 -20.49 3.80
C PHE A 211 -2.18 -19.69 4.36
N MET A 212 -1.91 -19.80 5.67
CA MET A 212 -0.81 -19.07 6.32
C MET A 212 0.56 -19.25 5.62
N PRO A 213 0.96 -20.46 5.15
CA PRO A 213 2.22 -20.63 4.42
C PRO A 213 2.32 -19.76 3.16
N LEU A 214 1.21 -19.50 2.45
CA LEU A 214 1.20 -18.68 1.25
C LEU A 214 1.41 -17.21 1.57
N ILE A 215 0.82 -16.73 2.68
CA ILE A 215 1.01 -15.36 3.15
C ILE A 215 2.49 -15.12 3.48
N VAL A 216 3.11 -16.06 4.21
CA VAL A 216 4.53 -15.99 4.57
C VAL A 216 5.40 -15.99 3.31
N ALA A 217 5.21 -16.97 2.42
CA ALA A 217 5.99 -17.07 1.19
C ALA A 217 5.82 -15.82 0.29
N MET A 218 4.60 -15.30 0.14
CA MET A 218 4.34 -14.08 -0.64
C MET A 218 5.07 -12.89 -0.01
N ARG A 219 4.95 -12.70 1.30
CA ARG A 219 5.61 -11.61 2.03
C ARG A 219 7.13 -11.67 1.85
N GLU A 220 7.73 -12.84 2.03
CA GLU A 220 9.16 -13.06 1.87
C GLU A 220 9.65 -12.70 0.46
N GLN A 221 8.94 -13.14 -0.59
CA GLN A 221 9.33 -12.80 -1.96
C GLN A 221 9.17 -11.30 -2.27
N GLN A 222 8.11 -10.65 -1.74
CA GLN A 222 7.91 -9.21 -1.91
C GLN A 222 8.98 -8.38 -1.19
N LEU A 223 9.38 -8.79 0.02
CA LEU A 223 10.46 -8.17 0.79
C LEU A 223 11.82 -8.40 0.13
N SER A 224 12.14 -9.63 -0.27
CA SER A 224 13.42 -9.93 -0.93
C SER A 224 13.59 -9.16 -2.24
N ARG A 225 12.51 -9.01 -3.02
CA ARG A 225 12.54 -8.14 -4.21
C ARG A 225 12.72 -6.67 -3.82
N TYR A 226 11.99 -6.19 -2.81
CA TYR A 226 12.11 -4.83 -2.33
C TYR A 226 13.52 -4.50 -1.85
N GLU A 227 14.15 -5.37 -1.06
CA GLU A 227 15.53 -5.18 -0.56
C GLU A 227 16.55 -5.09 -1.69
N ARG A 228 16.44 -5.96 -2.72
CA ARG A 228 17.31 -5.89 -3.91
C ARG A 228 17.15 -4.56 -4.65
N GLU A 229 15.91 -4.14 -4.89
CA GLU A 229 15.63 -2.88 -5.59
C GLU A 229 15.94 -1.65 -4.71
N LEU A 230 15.86 -1.75 -3.38
CA LEU A 230 16.18 -0.65 -2.47
C LEU A 230 17.67 -0.28 -2.55
N GLN A 231 18.55 -1.26 -2.72
CA GLN A 231 19.98 -1.01 -2.95
C GLN A 231 20.22 -0.26 -4.27
N GLU A 232 19.52 -0.64 -5.35
CA GLU A 232 19.59 0.04 -6.64
C GLU A 232 19.01 1.46 -6.56
N GLU A 233 17.90 1.64 -5.84
CA GLU A 233 17.29 2.96 -5.61
C GLU A 233 18.18 3.86 -4.73
N ALA A 234 18.92 3.31 -3.76
CA ALA A 234 19.87 4.06 -2.95
C ALA A 234 21.06 4.55 -3.78
N GLU A 235 21.55 3.75 -4.72
CA GLU A 235 22.62 4.16 -5.65
C GLU A 235 22.12 5.23 -6.64
N ASP A 236 20.95 5.04 -7.24
CA ASP A 236 20.28 6.06 -8.07
C ASP A 236 20.04 7.37 -7.30
N LEU A 237 19.66 7.27 -6.03
CA LEU A 237 19.48 8.41 -5.15
C LEU A 237 20.80 9.12 -4.85
N THR A 238 21.87 8.37 -4.62
CA THR A 238 23.22 8.93 -4.42
C THR A 238 23.66 9.71 -5.67
N LEU A 239 23.49 9.13 -6.86
CA LEU A 239 23.78 9.81 -8.13
C LEU A 239 22.93 11.08 -8.31
N LYS A 240 21.63 11.02 -8.00
CA LYS A 240 20.74 12.20 -8.08
C LYS A 240 21.14 13.31 -7.11
N ILE A 241 21.62 12.95 -5.92
CA ILE A 241 22.15 13.94 -4.96
C ILE A 241 23.41 14.60 -5.52
N GLU A 242 24.30 13.84 -6.17
CA GLU A 242 25.49 14.39 -6.83
C GLU A 242 25.17 15.31 -8.01
N GLU A 243 24.16 14.98 -8.80
CA GLU A 243 23.76 15.77 -9.97
C GLU A 243 22.94 17.01 -9.61
N ASP A 244 21.94 16.85 -8.75
CA ASP A 244 20.98 17.89 -8.36
C ASP A 244 20.37 17.60 -6.97
N PHE A 245 21.10 18.00 -5.92
CA PHE A 245 20.67 17.81 -4.54
C PHE A 245 19.35 18.53 -4.20
N GLU A 246 19.01 19.62 -4.90
CA GLU A 246 17.75 20.33 -4.68
C GLU A 246 16.57 19.46 -5.11
N HIS A 247 16.65 18.92 -6.33
CA HIS A 247 15.61 18.01 -6.84
C HIS A 247 15.54 16.71 -6.05
N ALA A 248 16.70 16.13 -5.69
CA ALA A 248 16.75 14.92 -4.87
C ALA A 248 16.08 15.14 -3.50
N GLY A 249 16.26 16.32 -2.89
CA GLY A 249 15.64 16.69 -1.62
C GLY A 249 14.11 16.59 -1.60
N TRP A 250 13.43 16.77 -2.74
CA TRP A 250 11.97 16.67 -2.81
C TRP A 250 11.45 15.24 -2.64
N LYS A 251 12.27 14.22 -2.90
CA LYS A 251 11.88 12.82 -2.66
C LYS A 251 11.71 12.52 -1.16
N PHE A 252 12.30 13.31 -0.28
CA PHE A 252 12.20 13.14 1.17
C PHE A 252 11.07 13.96 1.80
N VAL A 253 10.28 14.67 1.01
CA VAL A 253 9.09 15.39 1.47
C VAL A 253 7.87 14.49 1.30
N ARG A 254 6.95 14.53 2.26
CA ARG A 254 5.69 13.79 2.19
C ARG A 254 4.90 14.22 0.95
N ASN A 255 4.78 13.34 -0.03
CA ASN A 255 4.04 13.57 -1.27
C ASN A 255 3.03 12.45 -1.48
N MET A 256 1.76 12.81 -1.72
CA MET A 256 0.67 11.86 -1.99
C MET A 256 0.51 11.53 -3.48
N ALA A 257 1.20 12.25 -4.37
CA ALA A 257 1.05 12.16 -5.83
C ALA A 257 2.19 11.42 -6.55
N GLY A 258 3.23 10.97 -5.83
CA GLY A 258 4.41 10.32 -6.42
C GLY A 258 5.23 9.52 -5.41
N PRO A 259 6.28 8.81 -5.88
CA PRO A 259 7.18 8.07 -5.00
C PRO A 259 7.88 9.04 -4.04
N SER A 260 7.79 8.74 -2.74
CA SER A 260 8.36 9.52 -1.64
C SER A 260 9.04 8.57 -0.67
N PHE A 261 10.22 8.95 -0.19
CA PHE A 261 10.97 8.26 0.87
C PHE A 261 10.65 8.83 2.26
N TYR A 262 9.58 9.63 2.41
CA TYR A 262 9.27 10.28 3.68
C TYR A 262 9.12 9.29 4.85
N ASP A 263 8.48 8.14 4.62
CA ASP A 263 8.27 7.08 5.63
C ASP A 263 9.12 5.83 5.33
N SER A 264 10.29 5.97 4.73
CA SER A 264 11.10 4.82 4.30
C SER A 264 12.60 5.02 4.50
N PRO A 265 13.27 4.13 5.26
CA PRO A 265 14.70 4.20 5.45
C PRO A 265 15.43 3.73 4.18
N VAL A 266 16.26 4.60 3.61
CA VAL A 266 17.04 4.37 2.38
C VAL A 266 18.44 5.01 2.45
N LEU A 267 18.60 6.09 3.22
CA LEU A 267 19.86 6.81 3.37
C LEU A 267 20.96 5.92 3.92
N HIS A 268 20.64 4.97 4.80
CA HIS A 268 21.59 4.04 5.39
C HIS A 268 22.32 3.15 4.37
N LEU A 269 21.79 3.04 3.14
CA LEU A 269 22.40 2.32 2.03
C LEU A 269 23.15 3.25 1.06
N CYS A 270 22.97 4.57 1.17
CA CYS A 270 23.67 5.56 0.35
C CYS A 270 25.11 5.75 0.85
N ASP A 271 26.06 5.99 -0.06
CA ASP A 271 27.45 6.23 0.33
C ASP A 271 27.59 7.59 1.05
N PRO A 272 27.89 7.61 2.37
CA PRO A 272 28.00 8.86 3.13
C PRO A 272 29.15 9.74 2.64
N LYS A 273 30.22 9.16 2.09
CA LYS A 273 31.39 9.91 1.61
C LYS A 273 31.08 10.68 0.34
N ARG A 274 30.36 10.06 -0.60
CA ARG A 274 29.92 10.72 -1.84
C ARG A 274 29.01 11.91 -1.54
N ILE A 275 28.06 11.71 -0.65
CA ILE A 275 27.16 12.79 -0.21
C ILE A 275 27.92 13.86 0.57
N ALA A 276 28.91 13.48 1.40
CA ALA A 276 29.77 14.45 2.09
C ALA A 276 30.51 15.38 1.12
N ILE A 277 31.01 14.85 -0.01
CA ILE A 277 31.70 15.65 -1.04
C ILE A 277 30.74 16.70 -1.61
N VAL A 278 29.52 16.30 -2.00
CA VAL A 278 28.50 17.23 -2.54
C VAL A 278 28.18 18.34 -1.53
N VAL A 279 27.95 17.97 -0.28
CA VAL A 279 27.61 18.92 0.78
C VAL A 279 28.79 19.87 1.06
N PHE A 280 30.00 19.33 1.16
CA PHE A 280 31.21 20.10 1.39
C PHE A 280 31.51 21.08 0.26
N ASP A 281 31.44 20.63 -0.99
CA ASP A 281 31.68 21.47 -2.17
C ASP A 281 30.69 22.63 -2.25
N ALA A 282 29.41 22.39 -1.92
CA ALA A 282 28.41 23.45 -1.83
C ALA A 282 28.72 24.47 -0.72
N ILE A 283 29.15 24.01 0.46
CA ILE A 283 29.56 24.90 1.56
C ILE A 283 30.77 25.75 1.15
N SER A 284 31.80 25.14 0.56
CA SER A 284 33.02 25.82 0.10
C SER A 284 32.74 26.79 -1.05
N ALA A 285 31.74 26.51 -1.89
CA ALA A 285 31.27 27.42 -2.94
C ALA A 285 30.39 28.58 -2.42
N GLY A 286 30.10 28.64 -1.12
CA GLY A 286 29.25 29.68 -0.53
C GLY A 286 27.75 29.46 -0.70
N LYS A 287 27.31 28.25 -1.08
CA LYS A 287 25.90 27.88 -1.30
C LYS A 287 25.27 27.25 -0.05
N GLN A 288 25.59 27.80 1.13
CA GLN A 288 25.23 27.20 2.42
C GLN A 288 23.72 27.11 2.62
N ASP A 289 22.95 28.09 2.16
CA ASP A 289 21.49 28.11 2.31
C ASP A 289 20.80 27.08 1.40
N GLU A 290 21.28 26.91 0.16
CA GLU A 290 20.77 25.93 -0.80
C GLU A 290 20.91 24.51 -0.24
N ILE A 291 22.14 24.12 0.13
CA ILE A 291 22.43 22.77 0.65
C ILE A 291 21.90 22.59 2.08
N GLY A 292 21.81 23.67 2.85
CA GLY A 292 21.26 23.68 4.21
C GLY A 292 19.79 23.28 4.24
N GLY A 293 18.99 23.73 3.26
CA GLY A 293 17.61 23.30 3.10
C GLY A 293 17.47 21.80 2.81
N PHE A 294 18.39 21.22 2.03
CA PHE A 294 18.44 19.77 1.79
C PHE A 294 18.76 18.99 3.07
N VAL A 295 19.85 19.34 3.76
CA VAL A 295 20.29 18.65 4.99
C VAL A 295 19.24 18.77 6.11
N THR A 296 18.59 19.93 6.23
CA THR A 296 17.51 20.15 7.20
C THR A 296 16.34 19.21 6.94
N ARG A 297 15.88 19.10 5.69
CA ARG A 297 14.78 18.17 5.32
C ARG A 297 15.12 16.73 5.66
N LEU A 298 16.37 16.31 5.41
CA LEU A 298 16.80 14.98 5.82
C LEU A 298 16.68 14.83 7.34
N GLY A 299 17.26 15.73 8.13
CA GLY A 299 17.22 15.63 9.59
C GLY A 299 15.82 15.68 10.20
N GLU A 300 14.95 16.59 9.74
CA GLU A 300 13.59 16.76 10.26
C GLU A 300 12.71 15.51 10.09
N ARG A 301 12.95 14.72 9.02
CA ARG A 301 12.27 13.43 8.80
C ARG A 301 12.45 12.44 9.96
N HIS A 302 13.55 12.55 10.72
CA HIS A 302 13.93 11.59 11.76
C HIS A 302 13.48 12.01 13.18
N SER A 303 12.60 13.02 13.28
CA SER A 303 12.19 13.67 14.54
C SER A 303 11.05 12.97 15.30
N ALA A 304 10.44 11.91 14.74
CA ALA A 304 9.33 11.16 15.37
C ALA A 304 9.60 9.64 15.43
N ASP A 305 9.15 9.03 16.54
CA ASP A 305 9.01 7.60 16.89
C ASP A 305 9.89 6.54 16.16
N ASN A 306 10.96 6.13 16.85
CA ASN A 306 11.61 4.80 16.95
C ASN A 306 11.75 3.85 15.74
N THR A 307 11.98 4.32 14.50
CA THR A 307 12.33 3.41 13.38
C THR A 307 13.44 3.93 12.45
N TRP A 308 14.45 4.64 12.99
CA TRP A 308 15.46 5.36 12.19
C TRP A 308 16.94 5.08 12.56
N ASP A 309 17.22 4.07 13.37
CA ASP A 309 18.56 3.87 13.95
C ASP A 309 19.68 3.73 12.93
N ASP A 310 19.46 2.99 11.86
CA ASP A 310 20.48 2.78 10.83
C ASP A 310 20.75 4.05 10.02
N GLU A 311 19.73 4.87 9.78
CA GLU A 311 19.92 6.18 9.14
C GLU A 311 20.55 7.21 10.10
N ARG A 312 20.31 7.10 11.41
CA ARG A 312 21.04 7.92 12.41
C ARG A 312 22.52 7.54 12.47
N LYS A 313 22.87 6.25 12.42
CA LYS A 313 24.27 5.79 12.29
C LYS A 313 24.90 6.28 11.00
N TRP A 314 24.16 6.23 9.90
CA TRP A 314 24.59 6.79 8.62
C TRP A 314 24.83 8.29 8.70
N ALA A 315 23.95 9.06 9.33
CA ALA A 315 24.11 10.50 9.50
C ALA A 315 25.37 10.84 10.31
N MET A 316 25.69 10.06 11.36
CA MET A 316 26.96 10.21 12.08
C MET A 316 28.18 9.93 11.20
N SER A 317 28.07 8.95 10.29
CA SER A 317 29.12 8.65 9.31
C SER A 317 29.30 9.79 8.30
N LEU A 318 28.19 10.34 7.78
CA LEU A 318 28.19 11.52 6.90
C LEU A 318 28.89 12.72 7.58
N ARG A 319 28.56 12.98 8.85
CA ARG A 319 29.19 14.06 9.63
C ARG A 319 30.70 13.85 9.78
N ALA A 320 31.14 12.63 10.09
CA ALA A 320 32.56 12.31 10.21
C ALA A 320 33.32 12.53 8.89
N GLU A 321 32.73 12.16 7.75
CA GLU A 321 33.32 12.40 6.43
C GLU A 321 33.41 13.90 6.11
N LEU A 322 32.37 14.70 6.44
CA LEU A 322 32.42 16.16 6.33
C LEU A 322 33.53 16.79 7.16
N GLU A 323 33.65 16.37 8.43
CA GLU A 323 34.70 16.86 9.34
C GLU A 323 36.10 16.49 8.83
N ASN A 324 36.26 15.31 8.22
CA ASN A 324 37.52 14.90 7.58
C ASN A 324 37.86 15.77 6.37
N LEU A 325 36.90 16.01 5.46
CA LEU A 325 37.08 16.88 4.28
C LEU A 325 37.49 18.30 4.69
N ALA A 326 36.78 18.88 5.66
CA ALA A 326 37.09 20.21 6.17
C ALA A 326 38.47 20.27 6.82
N ARG A 327 38.84 19.25 7.61
CA ARG A 327 40.18 19.17 8.22
C ARG A 327 41.29 19.14 7.19
N SER A 328 41.08 18.40 6.09
CA SER A 328 42.03 18.31 4.98
C SER A 328 42.15 19.61 4.17
N ALA A 329 41.08 20.40 4.07
CA ALA A 329 41.06 21.63 3.29
C ALA A 329 41.72 22.82 4.01
N GLY A 330 41.47 23.01 5.31
CA GLY A 330 42.06 24.12 6.06
C GLY A 330 41.24 24.58 7.25
N PHE A 331 41.73 25.62 7.94
CA PHE A 331 41.05 26.16 9.12
C PHE A 331 39.79 26.97 8.76
N VAL A 332 39.75 27.58 7.56
CA VAL A 332 38.61 28.37 7.09
C VAL A 332 37.43 27.46 6.80
N GLU A 333 37.66 26.35 6.09
CA GLU A 333 36.65 25.36 5.75
C GLU A 333 36.14 24.63 6.99
N GLN A 334 37.00 24.38 7.98
CA GLN A 334 36.57 23.89 9.30
C GLN A 334 35.62 24.87 9.99
N ALA A 335 35.92 26.17 9.97
CA ALA A 335 35.05 27.18 10.57
C ALA A 335 33.71 27.30 9.82
N GLN A 336 33.73 27.23 8.48
CA GLN A 336 32.52 27.24 7.65
C GLN A 336 31.65 26.01 7.92
N LEU A 337 32.24 24.82 7.98
CA LEU A 337 31.52 23.59 8.31
C LEU A 337 30.92 23.65 9.72
N ALA A 338 31.67 24.14 10.71
CA ALA A 338 31.18 24.27 12.08
C ALA A 338 29.92 25.17 12.15
N ALA A 339 29.95 26.33 11.50
CA ALA A 339 28.80 27.23 11.42
C ALA A 339 27.62 26.59 10.66
N PHE A 340 27.89 25.87 9.57
CA PHE A 340 26.87 25.16 8.80
C PHE A 340 26.17 24.08 9.65
N LEU A 341 26.94 23.23 10.33
CA LEU A 341 26.41 22.16 11.17
C LEU A 341 25.59 22.71 12.35
N GLU A 342 26.03 23.79 12.97
CA GLU A 342 25.29 24.44 14.07
C GLU A 342 23.88 24.85 13.64
N PHE A 343 23.72 25.37 12.42
CA PHE A 343 22.45 25.90 11.94
C PHE A 343 21.57 24.83 11.27
N TYR A 344 22.13 24.02 10.37
CA TYR A 344 21.39 23.14 9.46
C TYR A 344 21.34 21.66 9.88
N TRP A 345 22.18 21.21 10.81
CA TRP A 345 22.19 19.80 11.22
C TRP A 345 21.06 19.49 12.22
N LYS A 346 20.01 18.79 11.76
CA LYS A 346 18.84 18.43 12.59
C LYS A 346 18.76 16.95 12.98
N PHE A 347 19.79 16.14 12.71
CA PHE A 347 19.80 14.74 13.10
C PHE A 347 20.05 14.58 14.61
N ALA A 348 19.16 13.85 15.28
CA ALA A 348 19.39 13.40 16.65
C ALA A 348 20.44 12.26 16.67
N PRO A 349 21.28 12.17 17.72
CA PRO A 349 22.13 11.00 17.90
C PRO A 349 21.28 9.72 18.04
N PRO A 350 21.83 8.54 17.72
CA PRO A 350 21.17 7.27 18.00
C PRO A 350 20.96 7.12 19.52
N ASP A 351 19.87 6.48 19.92
CA ASP A 351 19.66 6.16 21.33
C ASP A 351 20.76 5.20 21.78
N THR A 352 21.46 5.56 22.86
CA THR A 352 22.47 4.70 23.47
C THR A 352 21.76 3.74 24.41
N ASP A 353 21.68 2.45 24.04
CA ASP A 353 21.32 1.35 24.95
C ASP A 353 22.31 1.19 26.10
#